data_AF-A0A3R9N188-F1
#
_entry.id   AF-A0A3R9N188-F1
#
_cell.length_a   1.000
_cell.length_b   1.000
_cell.length_c   1.000
_cell.angle_alpha   90.00
_cell.angle_beta   90.00
_cell.angle_gamma   90.00
#
_symmetry.space_group_name_H-M   'P 1'
#
loop_
_entity.id
_entity.type
_entity.pdbx_description
1 polymer ?
#
loop_
_entity_poly.entity_id
_entity_poly.type
_entity_poly.pdbx_seq_one_letter_code
_entity_poly.pdbx_strand_id
1 'polypeptide(L)'
;MPLTPTDGEFIDLNDAKAYTKSFRETYPTQAKAQFFGTANLKAITDQEDCVGIRIYNAIVNGQTCYVLVGATASGNDLANGLLLACGPVCPNMCDTSSPLYS
;
A
#
# COMPACT_ATOMS: atom_id res chain seq x y z
N MET A 1 -15.06 -14.28 8.49
CA MET A 1 -15.23 -14.07 7.04
C MET A 1 -13.88 -14.32 6.40
N PRO A 2 -13.76 -15.22 5.42
CA PRO A 2 -12.49 -15.45 4.73
C PRO A 2 -12.11 -14.23 3.89
N LEU A 3 -10.80 -14.00 3.74
CA LEU A 3 -10.28 -13.00 2.79
C LEU A 3 -10.38 -13.55 1.37
N THR A 4 -10.68 -12.69 0.41
CA THR A 4 -10.80 -13.04 -1.01
C THR A 4 -9.84 -12.24 -1.88
N PRO A 5 -9.42 -12.76 -3.05
CA PRO A 5 -8.63 -11.99 -4.02
C PRO A 5 -9.30 -10.74 -4.57
N THR A 6 -10.59 -10.55 -4.27
CA THR A 6 -11.40 -9.41 -4.71
C THR A 6 -11.77 -8.46 -3.58
N ASP A 7 -11.27 -8.67 -2.37
CA ASP A 7 -11.55 -7.77 -1.24
C ASP A 7 -10.98 -6.38 -1.50
N GLY A 8 -11.78 -5.36 -1.17
CA GLY A 8 -11.57 -3.97 -1.57
C GLY A 8 -12.69 -3.49 -2.49
N GLU A 9 -12.54 -2.27 -3.01
CA GLU A 9 -13.53 -1.67 -3.91
C GLU A 9 -12.84 -0.81 -4.96
N PHE A 10 -13.32 -0.88 -6.19
CA PHE A 10 -12.95 0.08 -7.23
C PHE A 10 -13.78 1.35 -7.04
N ILE A 11 -13.11 2.48 -6.83
CA ILE A 11 -13.74 3.80 -6.68
C ILE A 11 -13.47 4.66 -7.91
N ASP A 12 -14.27 5.72 -8.10
CA ASP A 12 -14.04 6.68 -9.15
C ASP A 12 -12.93 7.70 -8.79
N LEU A 13 -12.55 8.53 -9.77
CA LEU A 13 -11.49 9.51 -9.58
C LEU A 13 -11.87 10.63 -8.58
N ASN A 14 -13.14 11.00 -8.48
CA ASN A 14 -13.59 12.05 -7.57
C ASN A 14 -13.47 11.59 -6.12
N ASP A 15 -13.89 10.36 -5.83
CA ASP A 15 -13.74 9.75 -4.52
C ASP A 15 -12.25 9.59 -4.16
N ALA A 16 -11.42 9.08 -5.09
CA ALA A 16 -9.98 8.95 -4.87
C ALA A 16 -9.31 10.31 -4.55
N LYS A 17 -9.71 11.39 -5.23
CA LYS A 17 -9.23 12.75 -4.93
C LYS A 17 -9.68 13.21 -3.54
N ALA A 18 -10.94 13.00 -3.18
CA ALA A 18 -11.48 13.40 -1.89
C ALA A 18 -10.79 12.66 -0.72
N TYR A 19 -10.55 11.36 -0.87
CA TYR A 19 -9.92 10.53 0.17
C TYR A 19 -8.47 10.91 0.37
N THR A 20 -7.71 11.02 -0.71
CA THR A 20 -6.30 11.43 -0.65
C THR A 20 -6.16 12.86 -0.12
N LYS A 21 -7.08 13.77 -0.48
CA LYS A 21 -7.10 15.14 0.06
C LYS A 21 -7.28 15.16 1.57
N SER A 22 -8.28 14.44 2.06
CA SER A 22 -8.57 14.32 3.49
C SER A 22 -7.36 13.81 4.27
N PHE A 23 -6.62 12.83 3.73
CA PHE A 23 -5.39 12.32 4.34
C PHE A 23 -4.29 13.40 4.41
N ARG A 24 -4.04 14.11 3.30
CA ARG A 24 -3.02 15.17 3.24
C ARG A 24 -3.32 16.32 4.21
N GLU A 25 -4.58 16.71 4.33
CA GLU A 25 -5.01 17.79 5.24
C GLU A 25 -4.91 17.36 6.71
N THR A 26 -5.17 16.09 7.00
CA THR A 26 -5.08 15.53 8.36
C THR A 26 -3.64 15.28 8.79
N TYR A 27 -2.78 14.81 7.88
CA TYR A 27 -1.41 14.41 8.15
C TYR A 27 -0.39 15.13 7.24
N PRO A 28 -0.25 16.46 7.35
CA PRO A 28 0.52 17.27 6.41
C PRO A 28 2.02 16.96 6.38
N THR A 29 2.55 16.30 7.42
CA THR A 29 3.97 15.92 7.54
C THR A 29 4.27 14.50 7.10
N GLN A 30 3.24 13.69 6.80
CA GLN A 30 3.43 12.31 6.34
C GLN A 30 3.65 12.24 4.82
N ALA A 31 4.31 11.18 4.37
CA ALA A 31 4.44 10.89 2.95
C ALA A 31 3.05 10.74 2.31
N LYS A 32 2.83 11.39 1.16
CA LYS A 32 1.53 11.36 0.46
C LYS A 32 1.19 9.98 -0.11
N ALA A 33 2.22 9.23 -0.52
CA ALA A 33 2.12 7.91 -1.13
C ALA A 33 3.48 7.21 -1.10
N GLN A 34 3.47 5.90 -1.34
CA GLN A 34 4.66 5.08 -1.58
C GLN A 34 4.49 4.25 -2.84
N PHE A 35 5.57 4.13 -3.60
CA PHE A 35 5.60 3.31 -4.81
C PHE A 35 6.15 1.92 -4.51
N PHE A 36 5.51 0.88 -5.05
CA PHE A 36 6.02 -0.49 -5.03
C PHE A 36 6.05 -1.04 -6.46
N GLY A 37 7.18 -1.61 -6.84
CA GLY A 37 7.36 -2.17 -8.18
C GLY A 37 6.49 -3.41 -8.40
N THR A 38 5.85 -3.49 -9.57
CA THR A 38 4.94 -4.59 -9.93
C THR A 38 5.60 -5.97 -9.85
N ALA A 39 6.89 -6.09 -10.18
CA ALA A 39 7.63 -7.35 -10.05
C ALA A 39 7.72 -7.83 -8.59
N ASN A 40 7.96 -6.93 -7.64
CA ASN A 40 8.03 -7.27 -6.22
C ASN A 40 6.63 -7.56 -5.66
N LEU A 41 5.60 -6.80 -6.08
CA LEU A 41 4.22 -7.09 -5.71
C LEU A 41 3.79 -8.46 -6.21
N LYS A 42 4.13 -8.79 -7.45
CA LYS A 42 3.87 -10.12 -8.03
C LYS A 42 4.59 -11.22 -7.27
N ALA A 43 5.86 -11.01 -6.89
CA ALA A 43 6.60 -11.99 -6.10
C ALA A 43 5.94 -12.28 -4.74
N ILE A 44 5.32 -11.27 -4.10
CA ILE A 44 4.54 -11.48 -2.86
C ILE A 44 3.30 -12.32 -3.16
N THR A 45 2.54 -11.99 -4.21
CA THR A 45 1.28 -12.67 -4.53
C THR A 45 1.47 -14.07 -5.12
N ASP A 46 2.65 -14.38 -5.65
CA ASP A 46 3.00 -15.70 -6.19
C ASP A 46 3.41 -16.71 -5.09
N GLN A 47 3.47 -16.28 -3.82
CA GLN A 47 3.69 -17.18 -2.69
C GLN A 47 2.49 -18.13 -2.51
N GLU A 48 2.77 -19.36 -2.07
CA GLU A 48 1.75 -20.37 -1.81
C GLU A 48 0.66 -19.84 -0.86
N ASP A 49 -0.60 -20.16 -1.17
CA ASP A 49 -1.80 -19.75 -0.44
C ASP A 49 -2.06 -18.23 -0.31
N CYS A 50 -1.28 -17.38 -1.00
CA CYS A 50 -1.49 -15.94 -0.97
C CYS A 50 -2.76 -15.55 -1.76
N VAL A 51 -3.71 -14.90 -1.11
CA VAL A 51 -4.92 -14.35 -1.76
C VAL A 51 -4.89 -12.83 -1.92
N GLY A 52 -3.95 -12.14 -1.27
CA GLY A 52 -3.84 -10.69 -1.36
C GLY A 52 -2.69 -10.15 -0.52
N ILE A 53 -2.53 -8.83 -0.51
CA ILE A 53 -1.46 -8.15 0.23
C ILE A 53 -2.06 -7.40 1.41
N ARG A 54 -1.51 -7.63 2.61
CA ARG A 54 -1.74 -6.80 3.79
C ARG A 54 -0.65 -5.72 3.86
N ILE A 55 -1.08 -4.50 4.15
CA ILE A 55 -0.20 -3.33 4.25
C ILE A 55 -0.20 -2.86 5.71
N TYR A 56 0.94 -2.96 6.38
CA TYR A 56 1.15 -2.45 7.73
C TYR A 56 1.75 -1.05 7.69
N ASN A 57 1.23 -0.14 8.51
CA ASN A 57 1.88 1.14 8.80
C ASN A 57 3.14 0.88 9.63
N ALA A 58 4.26 1.49 9.24
CA ALA A 58 5.56 1.30 9.87
C ALA A 58 6.30 2.63 10.02
N ILE A 59 7.34 2.64 10.86
CA ILE A 59 8.27 3.76 10.98
C ILE A 59 9.68 3.19 10.90
N VAL A 60 10.48 3.70 9.97
CA VAL A 60 11.89 3.33 9.81
C VAL A 60 12.72 4.61 9.88
N ASN A 61 13.67 4.66 10.82
CA ASN A 61 14.52 5.83 11.05
C ASN A 61 13.73 7.16 11.24
N GLY A 62 12.58 7.08 11.90
CA GLY A 62 11.70 8.23 12.16
C GLY A 62 10.83 8.67 10.98
N GLN A 63 10.88 7.95 9.85
CA GLN A 63 10.03 8.22 8.68
C GLN A 63 8.92 7.17 8.57
N THR A 64 7.68 7.61 8.32
CA THR A 64 6.56 6.69 8.10
C THR A 64 6.75 5.93 6.79
N CYS A 65 6.53 4.62 6.83
CA CYS A 65 6.54 3.77 5.65
C CYS A 65 5.54 2.63 5.75
N TYR A 66 5.47 1.78 4.72
CA TYR A 66 4.66 0.57 4.76
C TYR A 66 5.52 -0.71 4.73
N VAL A 67 4.99 -1.77 5.34
CA VAL A 67 5.45 -3.15 5.17
C VAL A 67 4.33 -3.96 4.54
N LEU A 68 4.63 -4.62 3.42
CA LEU A 68 3.71 -5.44 2.64
C LEU A 68 4.02 -6.92 2.91
N VAL A 69 2.97 -7.69 3.19
CA VAL A 69 3.03 -9.15 3.39
C VAL A 69 1.86 -9.82 2.67
N GLY A 70 2.08 -11.01 2.14
CA GLY A 70 0.99 -11.84 1.60
C GLY A 70 0.08 -12.34 2.72
N ALA A 71 -1.21 -12.46 2.47
CA ALA A 71 -2.16 -13.02 3.42
C ALA A 71 -2.94 -14.19 2.80
N THR A 72 -3.26 -15.19 3.61
CA THR A 72 -4.06 -16.35 3.20
C THR A 72 -5.56 -16.07 3.29
N ALA A 73 -6.38 -16.92 2.66
CA ALA A 73 -7.84 -16.84 2.76
C ALA A 73 -8.36 -16.94 4.21
N SER A 74 -7.62 -17.61 5.10
CA SER A 74 -7.94 -17.69 6.52
C SER A 74 -7.53 -16.45 7.33
N GLY A 75 -6.90 -15.46 6.67
CA GLY A 75 -6.46 -14.21 7.29
C GLY A 75 -5.07 -14.25 7.94
N ASN A 76 -4.32 -15.35 7.78
CA ASN A 76 -2.96 -15.47 8.32
C ASN A 76 -1.97 -14.75 7.40
N ASP A 77 -0.98 -14.08 7.99
CA ASP A 77 0.11 -13.48 7.21
C ASP A 77 1.16 -14.52 6.86
N LEU A 78 1.67 -14.46 5.63
CA LEU A 78 2.82 -15.21 5.15
C LEU A 78 4.14 -14.58 5.66
N ALA A 79 4.24 -14.38 6.98
CA ALA A 79 5.31 -13.63 7.63
C ALA A 79 6.70 -14.28 7.54
N ASN A 80 6.75 -15.59 7.27
CA ASN A 80 7.99 -16.34 7.03
C ASN A 80 8.45 -16.30 5.57
N GLY A 81 7.66 -15.66 4.69
CA GLY A 81 7.94 -15.53 3.27
C GLY A 81 8.61 -14.20 2.91
N LEU A 82 8.30 -13.71 1.71
CA LEU A 82 8.76 -12.43 1.22
C LEU A 82 8.01 -11.28 1.90
N LEU A 83 8.81 -10.35 2.45
CA LEU A 83 8.36 -9.09 3.03
C LEU A 83 8.96 -7.94 2.24
N LEU A 84 8.15 -6.96 1.87
CA LEU A 84 8.59 -5.77 1.13
C LEU A 84 8.29 -4.53 1.95
N ALA A 85 9.22 -3.58 2.03
CA ALA A 85 9.05 -2.40 2.86
C ALA A 85 9.62 -1.12 2.22
N CYS A 86 9.09 0.02 2.66
CA CYS A 86 9.62 1.36 2.42
C CYS A 86 10.08 1.63 0.97
N GLY A 87 9.15 1.58 0.02
CA GLY A 87 9.41 1.98 -1.36
C GLY A 87 9.64 3.50 -1.54
N PRO A 88 9.95 3.97 -2.76
CA PRO A 88 10.13 5.40 -3.03
C PRO A 88 8.92 6.23 -2.57
N VAL A 89 9.19 7.32 -1.85
CA VAL A 89 8.16 8.15 -1.20
C VAL A 89 7.90 9.46 -1.93
N CYS A 90 6.67 9.94 -1.79
CA CYS A 90 6.31 11.30 -2.14
C CYS A 90 6.77 12.33 -1.09
N PRO A 91 7.29 13.52 -1.49
CA PRO A 91 7.15 14.18 -2.79
C PRO A 91 8.30 13.99 -3.80
N ASN A 92 9.43 13.37 -3.42
CA ASN A 92 10.65 13.41 -4.24
C ASN A 92 10.56 12.66 -5.57
N MET A 93 9.68 11.65 -5.67
CA MET A 93 9.60 10.74 -6.82
C MET A 93 8.17 10.61 -7.39
N CYS A 94 7.23 11.49 -7.03
CA CYS A 94 5.86 11.40 -7.56
C CYS A 94 5.68 12.18 -8.85
N ASP A 95 4.69 11.76 -9.62
CA ASP A 95 4.05 12.60 -10.61
C ASP A 95 3.27 13.74 -9.92
N THR A 96 3.83 14.96 -9.96
CA THR A 96 3.20 16.17 -9.42
C THR A 96 2.03 16.67 -10.29
N SER A 97 1.85 16.12 -11.49
CA SER A 97 0.70 16.43 -12.36
C SER A 97 -0.52 15.54 -12.11
N SER A 98 -0.35 14.50 -11.28
CA SER A 98 -1.45 13.59 -10.93
C SER A 98 -2.58 14.31 -10.19
N PRO A 99 -3.86 14.08 -10.54
CA PRO A 99 -5.00 14.61 -9.79
C PRO A 99 -5.03 14.18 -8.32
N LEU A 100 -4.29 13.13 -7.93
CA LEU A 100 -4.20 12.61 -6.56
C LEU A 100 -3.11 13.31 -5.73
N TYR A 101 -2.24 14.10 -6.37
CA TYR A 101 -1.10 14.74 -5.70
C TYR A 101 -1.48 16.00 -4.91
N SER A 102 -2.38 16.81 -5.49
CA SER A 102 -2.79 18.14 -5.02
C SER A 102 -4.13 18.15 -4.31
#